data_AF-E6ZWM2-F1
#
_entry.id   AF-E6ZWM2-F1
#
_cell.length_a   1.000
_cell.length_b   1.000
_cell.length_c   1.000
_cell.angle_alpha   90.00
_cell.angle_beta   90.00
_cell.angle_gamma   90.00
#
_symmetry.space_group_name_H-M   'P 1'
#
loop_
_entity.id
_entity.type
_entity.pdbx_description
1 polymer ?
#
loop_
_entity_poly.entity_id
_entity_poly.type
_entity_poly.pdbx_seq_one_letter_code
_entity_poly.pdbx_strand_id
1 'polypeptide(L)'
;MPPKKAAIAAAASKSAKKKKWSKGKVKDKAQNMVVLDRPTYDRILKEVPTFKMISQSTLIDRMKISGSLARVAIRHLEREGQIKRLIHHHGQLVYTRASAE
;
A
#
# COMPACT_ATOMS: atom_id res chain seq x y z
N MET A 1 -35.67 -37.57 -42.84
CA MET A 1 -35.89 -36.21 -43.40
C MET A 1 -37.08 -35.59 -42.67
N PRO A 2 -37.09 -34.31 -42.25
CA PRO A 2 -36.06 -33.25 -42.19
C PRO A 2 -35.67 -32.86 -40.72
N PRO A 3 -34.64 -32.04 -40.50
CA PRO A 3 -33.92 -31.90 -39.23
C PRO A 3 -34.57 -30.95 -38.20
N LYS A 4 -34.48 -31.33 -36.92
CA LYS A 4 -34.93 -30.58 -35.74
C LYS A 4 -34.19 -29.24 -35.62
N LYS A 5 -34.94 -28.14 -35.54
CA LYS A 5 -34.50 -26.80 -35.12
C LYS A 5 -34.00 -26.81 -33.66
N ALA A 6 -32.83 -27.40 -33.42
CA ALA A 6 -32.15 -27.37 -32.12
C ALA A 6 -30.63 -27.18 -32.27
N ALA A 7 -30.17 -26.61 -33.40
CA ALA A 7 -28.75 -26.49 -33.74
C ALA A 7 -28.26 -25.04 -33.87
N ILE A 8 -28.93 -24.05 -33.25
CA ILE A 8 -28.48 -22.65 -33.28
C ILE A 8 -28.30 -22.04 -31.88
N ALA A 9 -28.67 -22.75 -30.80
CA ALA A 9 -28.50 -22.25 -29.42
C ALA A 9 -27.33 -22.89 -28.65
N ALA A 10 -26.32 -23.41 -29.35
CA ALA A 10 -25.10 -23.97 -28.72
C ALA A 10 -23.81 -23.27 -29.16
N ALA A 11 -23.92 -22.10 -29.78
CA ALA A 11 -22.79 -21.35 -30.34
C ALA A 11 -22.49 -20.05 -29.58
N ALA A 12 -22.54 -20.04 -28.23
CA ALA A 12 -22.11 -18.86 -27.49
C ALA A 12 -21.85 -19.10 -25.99
N SER A 13 -20.97 -20.03 -25.58
CA SER A 13 -20.35 -19.94 -24.23
C SER A 13 -19.29 -21.02 -23.93
N LYS A 14 -18.33 -21.27 -24.82
CA LYS A 14 -17.10 -21.96 -24.40
C LYS A 14 -15.91 -21.26 -25.03
N SER A 15 -15.64 -20.04 -24.58
CA SER A 15 -14.29 -19.49 -24.67
C SER A 15 -13.36 -20.48 -23.95
N ALA A 16 -12.67 -21.32 -24.71
CA ALA A 16 -11.69 -22.26 -24.23
C ALA A 16 -10.78 -21.52 -23.24
N LYS A 17 -10.81 -21.91 -21.97
CA LYS A 17 -10.04 -21.30 -20.90
C LYS A 17 -8.57 -21.46 -21.28
N LYS A 18 -7.95 -20.40 -21.82
CA LYS A 18 -6.56 -20.40 -22.30
C LYS A 18 -5.67 -20.96 -21.21
N LYS A 19 -4.91 -22.01 -21.54
CA LYS A 19 -3.95 -22.65 -20.64
C LYS A 19 -2.96 -21.60 -20.15
N LYS A 20 -2.99 -21.30 -18.85
CA LYS A 20 -2.06 -20.37 -18.23
C LYS A 20 -0.77 -21.15 -17.95
N TRP A 21 0.24 -20.95 -18.80
CA TRP A 21 1.53 -21.65 -18.75
C TRP A 21 2.35 -21.32 -17.49
N SER A 22 1.93 -20.31 -16.73
CA SER A 22 2.50 -19.94 -15.44
C SER A 22 1.46 -20.05 -14.33
N LYS A 23 1.72 -20.94 -13.37
CA LYS A 23 1.10 -20.90 -12.04
C LYS A 23 1.88 -19.85 -11.25
N GLY A 24 1.36 -18.63 -11.17
CA GLY A 24 2.03 -17.55 -10.44
C GLY A 24 2.23 -17.95 -8.98
N LYS A 25 3.48 -17.84 -8.49
CA LYS A 25 3.75 -17.89 -7.04
C LYS A 25 3.01 -16.72 -6.40
N VAL A 26 2.07 -17.01 -5.51
CA VAL A 26 1.33 -15.98 -4.78
C VAL A 26 2.23 -15.50 -3.65
N LYS A 27 2.54 -14.20 -3.63
CA LYS A 27 3.21 -13.57 -2.49
C LYS A 27 2.20 -13.44 -1.35
N ASP A 28 2.64 -13.69 -0.12
CA ASP A 28 1.79 -13.54 1.06
C ASP A 28 1.18 -12.14 1.15
N LYS A 29 -0.09 -12.10 1.54
CA LYS A 29 -0.81 -10.85 1.74
C LYS A 29 -0.27 -10.16 2.99
N ALA A 30 0.36 -9.00 2.81
CA ALA A 30 0.74 -8.14 3.92
C ALA A 30 -0.51 -7.62 4.64
N GLN A 31 -0.55 -7.78 5.96
CA GLN A 31 -1.61 -7.24 6.81
C GLN A 31 -1.14 -5.91 7.39
N ASN A 32 -1.62 -4.81 6.82
CA ASN A 32 -1.32 -3.47 7.29
C ASN A 32 -2.48 -2.96 8.13
N MET A 33 -2.18 -2.32 9.25
CA MET A 33 -3.20 -1.69 10.10
C MET A 33 -3.78 -0.46 9.39
N VAL A 34 -5.11 -0.40 9.32
CA VAL A 34 -5.86 0.68 8.65
C VAL A 34 -6.45 1.66 9.67
N VAL A 35 -6.65 1.22 10.91
CA VAL A 35 -7.14 2.03 12.03
C VAL A 35 -5.97 2.40 12.92
N LEU A 36 -6.00 3.62 13.44
CA LEU A 36 -5.03 4.11 14.39
C LEU A 36 -5.48 3.73 15.81
N ASP A 37 -4.64 2.99 16.52
CA ASP A 37 -4.85 2.64 17.91
C ASP A 37 -3.95 3.50 18.79
N ARG A 38 -4.32 3.69 20.05
CA ARG A 38 -3.47 4.42 21.00
C ARG A 38 -2.02 3.89 21.09
N PRO A 39 -1.78 2.56 21.21
CA PRO A 39 -0.41 2.03 21.23
C PRO A 39 0.34 2.17 19.90
N THR A 40 -0.34 2.28 18.75
CA THR A 40 0.36 2.54 17.47
C THR A 40 0.71 4.01 17.35
N TYR A 41 -0.17 4.90 17.80
CA TYR A 41 0.08 6.34 17.85
C TYR A 41 1.30 6.70 18.69
N ASP A 42 1.37 6.18 19.93
CA ASP A 42 2.48 6.47 20.84
C ASP A 42 3.82 5.94 20.30
N ARG A 43 3.79 4.79 19.59
CA ARG A 43 4.97 4.25 18.91
C ARG A 43 5.41 5.13 17.74
N ILE A 44 4.48 5.62 16.92
CA ILE A 44 4.78 6.51 15.79
C ILE A 44 5.49 7.78 16.26
N LEU A 45 4.99 8.42 17.30
CA LEU A 45 5.58 9.65 17.82
C LEU A 45 7.01 9.46 18.35
N LYS A 46 7.30 8.30 18.95
CA LYS A 46 8.64 8.01 19.51
C LYS A 46 9.62 7.52 18.47
N GLU A 47 9.20 6.61 17.60
CA GLU A 47 10.12 5.90 16.70
C GLU A 47 10.39 6.66 15.40
N VAL A 48 9.38 7.34 14.83
CA VAL A 48 9.53 7.97 13.51
C VAL A 48 10.61 9.06 13.48
N PRO A 49 10.74 9.94 14.49
CA PRO A 49 11.80 10.94 14.52
C PRO A 49 13.21 10.35 14.64
N THR A 50 13.36 9.09 15.06
CA THR A 50 14.68 8.44 15.15
C THR A 50 15.21 8.02 13.79
N PHE A 51 14.33 7.86 12.80
CA PHE A 51 14.71 7.35 11.48
C PHE A 51 15.51 8.38 10.68
N LYS A 52 16.57 7.90 10.01
CA LYS A 52 17.39 8.73 9.14
C LYS A 52 16.62 9.21 7.91
N MET A 53 15.84 8.33 7.28
CA MET A 53 15.00 8.63 6.13
C MET A 53 13.55 8.29 6.46
N ILE A 54 12.66 9.24 6.27
CA ILE A 54 11.23 9.13 6.57
C ILE A 54 10.46 9.30 5.27
N SER A 55 9.75 8.24 4.87
CA SER A 55 8.89 8.20 3.68
C SER A 55 7.72 7.24 3.89
N GLN A 56 6.73 7.30 3.01
CA GLN A 56 5.54 6.45 3.08
C GLN A 56 5.90 4.96 3.07
N SER A 57 6.88 4.55 2.26
CA SER A 57 7.36 3.16 2.19
C SER A 57 8.03 2.71 3.49
N THR A 58 8.89 3.55 4.08
CA THR A 58 9.56 3.20 5.33
C THR A 58 8.58 2.95 6.49
N LEU A 59 7.48 3.72 6.53
CA LEU A 59 6.45 3.55 7.55
C LEU A 59 5.61 2.28 7.33
N ILE A 60 5.32 1.92 6.08
CA ILE A 60 4.63 0.67 5.75
C ILE A 60 5.48 -0.54 6.16
N ASP A 61 6.78 -0.51 5.89
CA ASP A 61 7.67 -1.64 6.19
C ASP A 61 7.90 -1.84 7.69
N ARG A 62 8.15 -0.75 8.43
CA ARG A 62 8.52 -0.80 9.86
C ARG A 62 7.31 -0.79 10.80
N MET A 63 6.38 0.15 10.61
CA MET A 63 5.24 0.34 11.51
C MET A 63 4.01 -0.49 11.11
N LYS A 64 4.06 -1.16 9.95
CA LYS A 64 2.95 -1.96 9.39
C LYS A 64 1.64 -1.18 9.29
N ILE A 65 1.71 0.12 9.01
CA ILE A 65 0.54 0.99 8.80
C ILE A 65 0.19 1.11 7.32
N SER A 66 -1.07 1.45 7.04
CA SER A 66 -1.52 1.76 5.69
C SER A 66 -0.87 3.04 5.13
N GLY A 67 -0.77 3.13 3.80
CA GLY A 67 -0.17 4.28 3.15
C GLY A 67 -0.96 5.59 3.35
N SER A 68 -2.27 5.50 3.54
CA SER A 68 -3.11 6.67 3.89
C SER A 68 -2.76 7.20 5.28
N LEU A 69 -2.66 6.34 6.29
CA LEU A 69 -2.23 6.73 7.63
C LEU A 69 -0.80 7.29 7.63
N ALA A 70 0.11 6.67 6.89
CA ALA A 70 1.49 7.16 6.77
C ALA A 70 1.56 8.61 6.26
N ARG A 71 0.74 8.97 5.26
CA ARG A 71 0.68 10.35 4.75
C ARG A 71 0.13 11.33 5.80
N VAL A 72 -0.87 10.92 6.57
CA VAL A 72 -1.44 11.75 7.63
C VAL A 72 -0.43 11.93 8.78
N ALA A 73 0.24 10.86 9.19
CA ALA A 73 1.26 10.89 10.23
C ALA A 73 2.43 11.82 9.86
N ILE A 74 2.92 11.74 8.62
CA ILE A 74 3.98 12.64 8.13
C ILE A 74 3.52 14.10 8.22
N ARG A 75 2.30 14.43 7.78
CA ARG A 75 1.78 15.81 7.89
C ARG A 75 1.63 16.27 9.34
N HIS A 76 1.30 15.37 10.26
CA HIS A 76 1.19 15.69 11.69
C HIS A 76 2.56 16.00 12.28
N LEU A 77 3.53 15.10 12.08
CA LEU A 77 4.90 15.25 12.56
C LEU A 77 5.59 16.47 11.95
N GLU A 78 5.25 16.81 10.70
CA GLU A 78 5.73 18.04 10.05
C GLU A 78 5.17 19.30 10.73
N ARG A 79 3.86 19.32 11.05
CA ARG A 79 3.24 20.46 11.76
C ARG A 79 3.81 20.64 13.17
N GLU A 80 4.13 19.54 13.84
CA GLU A 80 4.76 19.55 15.17
C GLU A 80 6.27 19.88 15.11
N GLY A 81 6.87 19.92 13.91
CA GLY A 81 8.28 20.27 13.73
C GLY A 81 9.26 19.15 14.09
N GLN A 82 8.80 17.92 14.30
CA GLN A 82 9.67 16.78 14.64
C GLN A 82 10.49 16.26 13.44
N ILE A 83 10.04 16.55 12.21
CA ILE A 83 10.66 16.09 10.97
C ILE A 83 10.86 17.25 10.00
N LYS A 84 11.98 17.24 9.28
CA LYS A 84 12.35 18.25 8.28
C LYS A 84 12.09 17.71 6.88
N ARG A 85 11.51 18.56 6.02
CA ARG A 85 11.34 18.26 4.59
C ARG A 85 12.68 18.33 3.87
N LEU A 86 12.96 17.32 3.04
CA LEU A 86 14.07 17.37 2.08
C LEU A 86 13.54 17.52 0.64
N ILE A 87 12.71 16.57 0.21
CA ILE A 87 12.22 16.50 -1.17
C ILE A 87 10.69 16.48 -1.14
N HIS A 88 10.10 17.46 -1.82
CA HIS A 88 8.66 17.57 -2.00
C HIS A 88 8.31 17.42 -3.48
N HIS A 89 8.13 16.18 -3.92
CA HIS A 89 7.70 15.85 -5.27
C HIS A 89 6.40 15.03 -5.23
N HIS A 90 5.53 15.17 -6.23
CA HIS A 90 4.23 14.49 -6.25
C HIS A 90 4.36 12.96 -6.16
N GLY A 91 5.40 12.39 -6.77
CA GLY A 91 5.67 10.94 -6.76
C GLY A 91 6.44 10.45 -5.53
N GLN A 92 7.18 11.33 -4.84
CA GLN A 92 8.00 10.93 -3.71
C GLN A 92 8.14 12.06 -2.68
N LEU A 93 7.75 11.72 -1.46
CA LEU A 93 7.81 12.56 -0.28
C LEU A 93 8.91 12.02 0.63
N VAL A 94 10.00 12.79 0.78
CA VAL A 94 11.16 12.41 1.60
C VAL A 94 11.39 13.44 2.69
N TYR A 95 11.42 12.95 3.92
CA TYR A 95 11.67 13.70 5.14
C TYR A 95 12.87 13.11 5.86
N THR A 96 13.46 13.90 6.74
CA THR A 96 14.51 13.47 7.68
C THR A 96 14.12 13.87 9.08
N ARG A 97 14.74 13.25 10.08
CA ARG A 97 14.66 13.75 11.45
C ARG A 97 15.05 15.23 11.53
N ALA A 98 14.36 15.99 12.40
CA ALA A 98 14.83 17.29 12.80
C ALA A 98 16.05 17.07 13.72
N SER A 99 17.25 17.31 13.20
CA SER A 99 18.41 17.45 14.08
C SER A 99 18.26 18.80 14.77
N ALA A 100 18.39 18.83 16.10
CA ALA A 100 18.71 20.09 16.76
C ALA A 100 20.01 20.58 16.12
N GLU A 101 19.93 21.74 15.48
CA GLU A 101 21.10 22.54 15.15
C GLU A 101 21.44 23.38 16.38
#